data_AF-K5XEQ9-F1
#
_entry.id   AF-K5XEQ9-F1
#
_cell.length_a   1.000
_cell.length_b   1.000
_cell.length_c   1.000
_cell.angle_alpha   90.00
_cell.angle_beta   90.00
_cell.angle_gamma   90.00
#
_symmetry.space_group_name_H-M   'P 1'
#
loop_
_entity.id
_entity.type
_entity.pdbx_description
1 polymer ?
#
loop_
_entity_poly.entity_id
_entity_poly.type
_entity_poly.pdbx_seq_one_letter_code
_entity_poly.pdbx_strand_id
1 'polypeptide(L)'
;MLSRIAPNVFRCAICLDNHAEDSIACVDGCNHPFCRECLRDYTKSKVAERRFPILCPVCITETDKRDPGVVGDDTVQQIGVSNEDYEIFEELQITSFCIPLHCRRCEQTMFVDRQEVQEAKIISCPWPRCGFVWCKACQQEVQVGTPQHSCDGSSELHHLMQQHGWKNCPGCKTPVQKSEGCNHMTCITPSCNTHFCYIEGDMIIKGGTRNEIHNAITTHYTGCKLFDYN
;
A
#
# COMPACT_ATOMS: atom_id res chain seq x y z
N MET A 1 58.60 23.24 -37.14
CA MET A 1 57.37 23.90 -36.66
C MET A 1 56.69 22.97 -35.67
N LEU A 2 56.77 23.26 -34.37
CA LEU A 2 55.94 22.57 -33.38
C LEU A 2 54.59 23.28 -33.40
N SER A 3 53.57 22.67 -34.00
CA SER A 3 52.19 23.12 -33.87
C SER A 3 51.82 23.02 -32.39
N ARG A 4 51.63 24.16 -31.73
CA ARG A 4 51.04 24.22 -30.39
C ARG A 4 49.64 23.61 -30.46
N ILE A 5 49.50 22.37 -30.00
CA ILE A 5 48.19 21.79 -29.68
C ILE A 5 47.75 22.57 -28.43
N ALA A 6 46.87 23.56 -28.61
CA ALA A 6 46.21 24.17 -27.47
C ALA A 6 45.37 23.06 -26.81
N PRO A 7 45.51 22.80 -25.50
CA PRO A 7 44.62 21.87 -24.83
C PRO A 7 43.20 22.40 -24.97
N ASN A 8 42.27 21.54 -25.39
CA ASN A 8 40.86 21.92 -25.38
C ASN A 8 40.46 22.20 -23.92
N VAL A 9 39.71 23.29 -23.73
CA VAL A 9 39.27 23.76 -22.42
C VAL A 9 37.76 23.94 -22.41
N PHE A 10 37.14 23.72 -21.25
CA PHE A 10 35.73 23.97 -21.01
C PHE A 10 35.55 24.89 -19.80
N ARG A 11 34.41 25.58 -19.71
CA ARG A 11 34.08 26.46 -18.59
C ARG A 11 33.14 25.76 -17.61
N CYS A 12 33.54 25.64 -16.35
CA CYS A 12 32.73 25.01 -15.31
C CYS A 12 31.54 25.91 -14.91
N ALA A 13 30.35 25.33 -14.77
CA ALA A 13 29.15 26.09 -14.41
C ALA A 13 29.06 26.51 -12.92
N ILE A 14 29.94 26.00 -12.05
CA ILE A 14 29.95 26.32 -10.61
C ILE A 14 31.00 27.38 -10.28
N CYS A 15 32.29 27.12 -10.53
CA CYS A 15 33.36 28.09 -10.27
C CYS A 15 33.51 29.15 -11.36
N LEU A 16 32.92 28.94 -12.54
CA LEU A 16 32.99 29.82 -13.71
C LEU A 16 34.38 29.93 -14.36
N ASP A 17 35.33 29.09 -13.97
CA ASP A 17 36.71 29.02 -14.50
C ASP A 17 36.86 28.04 -15.69
N ASN A 18 37.95 28.21 -16.45
CA ASN A 18 38.31 27.32 -17.56
C ASN A 18 39.21 26.18 -17.08
N HIS A 19 38.85 24.94 -17.41
CA HIS A 19 39.58 23.72 -17.07
C HIS A 19 39.89 22.90 -18.32
N ALA A 20 40.90 22.03 -18.24
CA ALA A 20 41.20 21.08 -19.31
C ALA A 20 40.07 20.06 -19.47
N GLU A 21 39.79 19.63 -20.71
CA GLU A 21 38.71 18.67 -21.02
C GLU A 21 38.83 17.33 -20.27
N ASP A 22 40.04 16.91 -19.89
CA ASP A 22 40.25 15.67 -19.10
C ASP A 22 39.68 15.73 -17.67
N SER A 23 39.45 16.94 -17.17
CA SER A 23 38.97 17.24 -15.82
C SER A 23 37.45 17.45 -15.77
N ILE A 24 36.76 17.17 -16.88
CA ILE A 24 35.31 17.26 -16.98
C ILE A 24 34.65 16.12 -16.18
N ALA A 25 33.58 16.47 -15.49
CA ALA A 25 32.61 15.56 -14.93
C ALA A 25 31.22 16.02 -15.36
N CYS A 26 30.39 15.09 -15.83
CA CYS A 26 29.05 15.36 -16.31
C CYS A 26 28.04 14.66 -15.41
N VAL A 27 26.90 15.31 -15.18
CA VAL A 27 25.78 14.66 -14.48
C VAL A 27 24.97 13.83 -15.46
N ASP A 28 24.71 12.58 -15.09
CA ASP A 28 23.94 11.63 -15.88
C ASP A 28 22.54 12.18 -16.24
N GLY A 29 22.09 11.88 -17.46
CA GLY A 29 20.80 12.31 -17.99
C GLY A 29 20.76 13.73 -18.59
N CYS A 30 21.53 14.69 -18.05
CA CYS A 30 21.55 16.07 -18.57
C CYS A 30 22.87 16.51 -19.21
N ASN A 31 23.96 15.79 -18.99
CA ASN A 31 25.30 16.05 -19.55
C ASN A 31 25.85 17.46 -19.28
N HIS A 32 25.42 18.12 -18.20
CA HIS A 32 25.94 19.44 -17.85
C HIS A 32 27.39 19.31 -17.34
N PRO A 33 28.34 20.11 -17.85
CA PRO A 33 29.76 19.94 -17.56
C PRO A 33 30.21 20.73 -16.32
N PHE A 34 30.98 20.07 -15.47
CA PHE A 34 31.59 20.63 -14.25
C PHE A 34 33.04 20.21 -14.16
N CYS A 35 33.88 20.98 -13.47
CA CYS A 35 35.16 20.44 -13.02
C CYS A 35 34.92 19.42 -11.89
N ARG A 36 35.76 18.38 -11.82
CA ARG A 36 35.62 17.29 -10.82
C ARG A 36 35.57 17.82 -9.38
N GLU A 37 36.34 18.84 -9.06
CA GLU A 37 36.39 19.44 -7.73
C GLU A 37 35.05 20.07 -7.32
N CYS A 38 34.49 20.95 -8.15
CA CYS A 38 33.21 21.59 -7.82
C CYS A 38 32.06 20.59 -7.71
N LEU A 39 32.00 19.59 -8.60
CA LEU A 39 30.94 18.58 -8.51
C LEU A 39 31.14 17.67 -7.29
N ARG A 40 32.39 17.35 -6.93
CA ARG A 40 32.72 16.62 -5.68
C ARG A 40 32.25 17.39 -4.45
N ASP A 41 32.61 18.67 -4.33
CA ASP A 41 32.26 19.48 -3.16
C ASP A 41 30.74 19.69 -3.05
N TYR A 42 30.07 19.88 -4.18
CA TYR A 42 28.62 19.93 -4.23
C TYR A 42 27.99 18.61 -3.73
N THR A 43 28.42 17.46 -4.27
CA THR A 43 27.94 16.15 -3.84
C THR A 43 28.19 15.94 -2.35
N LYS A 44 29.40 16.21 -1.86
CA LYS A 44 29.76 16.15 -0.43
C LYS A 44 28.81 16.99 0.43
N SER A 45 28.50 18.22 0.03
CA SER A 45 27.56 19.07 0.77
C SER A 45 26.17 18.46 0.88
N LYS A 46 25.67 17.85 -0.21
CA LYS A 46 24.33 17.25 -0.26
C LYS A 46 24.25 15.94 0.52
N VAL A 47 25.31 15.14 0.47
CA VAL A 47 25.50 13.94 1.30
C VAL A 47 25.51 14.32 2.79
N ALA A 48 26.29 15.34 3.18
CA ALA A 48 26.33 15.83 4.56
C ALA A 48 24.97 16.37 5.05
N GLU A 49 24.21 17.01 4.16
CA GLU A 49 22.83 17.47 4.41
C GLU A 49 21.79 16.33 4.37
N ARG A 50 22.19 15.08 4.10
CA ARG A 50 21.30 13.91 3.92
C ARG A 50 20.22 14.13 2.85
N ARG A 51 20.55 14.87 1.78
CA ARG A 51 19.63 15.14 0.67
C ARG A 51 19.82 14.15 -0.47
N PHE A 52 18.74 13.46 -0.81
CA PHE A 52 18.67 12.54 -1.95
C PHE A 52 17.28 12.63 -2.60
N PRO A 53 17.15 12.55 -3.95
CA PRO A 53 18.23 12.45 -4.94
C PRO A 53 19.06 13.74 -5.04
N ILE A 54 20.35 13.61 -5.37
CA ILE A 54 21.25 14.75 -5.58
C ILE A 54 21.05 15.25 -7.01
N LEU A 55 20.30 16.35 -7.16
CA LEU A 55 19.98 16.92 -8.47
C LEU A 55 21.15 17.74 -9.03
N CYS A 56 21.25 17.79 -10.37
CA CYS A 56 22.22 18.58 -11.11
C CYS A 56 22.15 20.07 -10.73
N PRO A 57 23.27 20.72 -10.34
CA PRO A 57 23.32 22.13 -9.95
C PRO A 57 22.78 23.10 -10.99
N VAL A 58 22.92 22.79 -12.28
CA VAL A 58 22.42 23.64 -13.37
C VAL A 58 20.93 23.40 -13.59
N CYS A 59 20.49 22.13 -13.69
CA CYS A 59 19.10 21.82 -13.97
C CYS A 59 18.14 22.40 -12.92
N ILE A 60 18.53 22.44 -11.64
CA ILE A 60 17.69 23.00 -10.57
C ILE A 60 17.50 24.52 -10.68
N THR A 61 18.30 25.19 -11.48
CA THR A 61 18.18 26.64 -11.76
C THR A 61 17.37 26.93 -13.03
N GLU A 62 17.04 25.90 -13.82
CA GLU A 62 16.21 25.99 -15.02
C GLU A 62 14.74 25.82 -14.66
N THR A 63 13.93 26.87 -14.81
CA THR A 63 12.51 26.87 -14.40
C THR A 63 11.61 25.90 -15.17
N ASP A 64 12.00 25.52 -16.38
CA ASP A 64 11.16 24.71 -17.29
C ASP A 64 11.60 23.23 -17.39
N LYS A 65 12.63 22.82 -16.65
CA LYS A 65 13.15 21.45 -16.74
C LYS A 65 12.34 20.48 -15.88
N ARG A 66 11.51 19.67 -16.56
CA ARG A 66 10.66 18.65 -15.92
C ARG A 66 11.41 17.42 -15.43
N ASP A 67 12.59 17.17 -15.98
CA ASP A 67 13.43 16.01 -15.66
C ASP A 67 14.88 16.45 -15.45
N PRO A 68 15.22 16.94 -14.24
CA PRO A 68 16.58 17.34 -13.91
C PRO A 68 17.50 16.11 -13.84
N GLY A 69 18.72 16.23 -14.36
CA GLY A 69 19.73 15.18 -14.21
C GLY A 69 20.05 14.91 -12.74
N VAL A 70 20.41 13.67 -12.42
CA VAL A 70 20.70 13.21 -11.05
C VAL A 70 22.15 12.74 -11.01
N VAL A 71 22.85 13.09 -9.93
CA VAL A 71 24.20 12.57 -9.66
C VAL A 71 24.07 11.08 -9.31
N GLY A 72 24.38 10.23 -10.29
CA GLY A 72 24.36 8.78 -10.17
C GLY A 72 25.68 8.21 -9.65
N ASP A 73 25.70 6.88 -9.46
CA ASP A 73 26.86 6.15 -8.93
C ASP A 73 28.13 6.37 -9.76
N ASP A 74 28.02 6.25 -11.08
CA ASP A 74 29.12 6.50 -12.03
C ASP A 74 29.69 7.92 -11.87
N THR A 75 28.82 8.92 -11.73
CA THR A 75 29.24 10.31 -11.51
C THR A 75 30.02 10.44 -10.19
N VAL A 76 29.55 9.82 -9.09
CA VAL A 76 30.19 9.87 -7.78
C VAL A 76 31.57 9.18 -7.78
N GLN A 77 31.69 8.05 -8.48
CA GLN A 77 32.97 7.37 -8.66
C GLN A 77 33.95 8.22 -9.48
N GLN A 78 33.50 8.83 -10.58
CA GLN A 78 34.34 9.66 -11.46
C GLN A 78 34.89 10.92 -10.77
N ILE A 79 34.07 11.58 -9.96
CA ILE A 79 34.50 12.78 -9.21
C ILE A 79 35.40 12.42 -8.02
N GLY A 80 35.45 11.17 -7.58
CA GLY A 80 36.35 10.70 -6.53
C GLY A 80 36.06 11.32 -5.17
N VAL A 81 34.85 11.10 -4.64
CA VAL A 81 34.52 11.41 -3.24
C VAL A 81 35.32 10.50 -2.27
N SER A 82 35.36 10.84 -0.98
CA SER A 82 35.97 9.96 0.03
C SER A 82 35.09 8.76 0.32
N ASN A 83 35.69 7.65 0.77
CA ASN A 83 34.97 6.43 1.12
C ASN A 83 33.82 6.69 2.13
N GLU A 84 34.07 7.52 3.14
CA GLU A 84 33.05 7.89 4.14
C GLU A 84 31.82 8.57 3.50
N ASP A 85 32.03 9.48 2.53
CA ASP A 85 30.91 10.15 1.85
C ASP A 85 30.21 9.21 0.87
N TYR A 86 30.95 8.28 0.26
CA TYR A 86 30.41 7.26 -0.64
C TYR A 86 29.51 6.27 0.12
N GLU A 87 29.93 5.80 1.29
CA GLU A 87 29.11 4.94 2.16
C GLU A 87 27.79 5.62 2.55
N ILE A 88 27.84 6.91 2.89
CA ILE A 88 26.62 7.69 3.18
C ILE A 88 25.75 7.83 1.92
N PHE A 89 26.35 8.06 0.75
CA PHE A 89 25.61 8.15 -0.50
C PHE A 89 24.89 6.84 -0.85
N GLU A 90 25.54 5.69 -0.67
CA GLU A 90 24.91 4.36 -0.83
C GLU A 90 23.76 4.16 0.17
N GLU A 91 23.93 4.55 1.43
CA GLU A 91 22.87 4.52 2.45
C GLU A 91 21.66 5.38 2.02
N LEU A 92 21.92 6.59 1.53
CA LEU A 92 20.89 7.50 1.02
C LEU A 92 20.17 6.93 -0.21
N GLN A 93 20.88 6.27 -1.12
CA GLN A 93 20.26 5.56 -2.25
C GLN A 93 19.31 4.47 -1.75
N ILE A 94 19.76 3.58 -0.86
CA ILE A 94 18.94 2.48 -0.34
C ILE A 94 17.71 3.01 0.39
N THR A 95 17.88 3.99 1.28
CA THR A 95 16.77 4.60 2.02
C THR A 95 15.82 5.39 1.12
N SER A 96 16.26 5.80 -0.08
CA SER A 96 15.36 6.38 -1.08
C SER A 96 14.42 5.37 -1.73
N PHE A 97 14.78 4.09 -1.79
CA PHE A 97 13.93 3.02 -2.30
C PHE A 97 13.22 2.24 -1.20
N CYS A 98 13.75 2.25 0.02
CA CYS A 98 13.16 1.53 1.12
C CYS A 98 12.30 2.40 2.04
N ILE A 99 11.38 1.76 2.76
CA ILE A 99 10.65 2.36 3.88
C ILE A 99 10.66 1.40 5.08
N PRO A 100 10.65 1.94 6.31
CA PRO A 100 10.46 1.12 7.49
C PRO A 100 9.02 0.59 7.53
N LEU A 101 8.87 -0.72 7.58
CA LEU A 101 7.61 -1.41 7.80
C LEU A 101 7.63 -2.05 9.19
N HIS A 102 6.73 -1.59 10.05
CA HIS A 102 6.58 -2.10 11.41
C HIS A 102 5.44 -3.13 11.49
N CYS A 103 5.73 -4.31 12.03
CA CYS A 103 4.73 -5.36 12.24
C CYS A 103 4.13 -5.28 13.65
N ARG A 104 2.80 -5.08 13.73
CA ARG A 104 2.08 -4.99 15.02
C ARG A 104 1.91 -6.32 15.76
N ARG A 105 2.30 -7.45 15.17
CA ARG A 105 2.25 -8.78 15.83
C ARG A 105 3.57 -9.21 16.45
N CYS A 106 4.68 -9.08 15.71
CA CYS A 106 6.00 -9.47 16.20
C CYS A 106 6.85 -8.28 16.66
N GLU A 107 6.33 -7.05 16.53
CA GLU A 107 6.96 -5.79 16.93
C GLU A 107 8.30 -5.50 16.23
N GLN A 108 8.64 -6.25 15.18
CA GLN A 108 9.83 -6.04 14.38
C GLN A 108 9.61 -4.94 13.33
N THR A 109 10.67 -4.19 13.06
CA THR A 109 10.72 -3.20 11.97
C THR A 109 11.72 -3.67 10.93
N MET A 110 11.31 -3.69 9.67
CA MET A 110 12.13 -4.09 8.53
C MET A 110 12.09 -3.00 7.47
N PHE A 111 13.21 -2.78 6.79
CA PHE A 111 13.22 -1.96 5.59
C PHE A 111 12.76 -2.81 4.41
N VAL A 112 11.73 -2.34 3.72
CA VAL A 112 11.12 -3.02 2.57
C VAL A 112 11.03 -2.05 1.39
N ASP A 113 10.87 -2.58 0.19
CA ASP A 113 10.71 -1.77 -1.01
C ASP A 113 9.47 -0.85 -0.92
N ARG A 114 9.68 0.44 -1.20
CA ARG A 114 8.65 1.47 -1.12
C ARG A 114 7.54 1.24 -2.13
N GLN A 115 7.90 0.87 -3.36
CA GLN A 115 6.94 0.68 -4.45
C GLN A 115 6.06 -0.53 -4.17
N GLU A 116 6.63 -1.65 -3.72
CA GLU A 116 5.88 -2.85 -3.32
C GLU A 116 4.84 -2.52 -2.26
N VAL A 117 5.23 -1.81 -1.19
CA VAL A 117 4.27 -1.40 -0.16
C VAL A 117 3.25 -0.39 -0.69
N GLN A 118 3.63 0.49 -1.61
CA GLN A 118 2.71 1.47 -2.21
C GLN A 118 1.60 0.79 -3.01
N GLU A 119 1.94 -0.20 -3.82
CA GLU A 119 1.01 -0.92 -4.71
C GLU A 119 0.19 -1.99 -3.97
N ALA A 120 0.73 -2.58 -2.91
CA ALA A 120 0.06 -3.60 -2.13
C ALA A 120 -1.16 -3.07 -1.36
N LYS A 121 -2.30 -3.76 -1.48
CA LYS A 121 -3.50 -3.54 -0.65
C LYS A 121 -3.43 -4.31 0.67
N ILE A 122 -2.82 -5.49 0.62
CA ILE A 122 -2.64 -6.41 1.74
C ILE A 122 -1.14 -6.57 1.96
N ILE A 123 -0.71 -6.37 3.19
CA ILE A 123 0.68 -6.45 3.60
C ILE A 123 0.88 -7.75 4.37
N SER A 124 1.89 -8.51 4.00
CA SER A 124 2.40 -9.63 4.80
C SER A 124 3.62 -9.18 5.58
N CYS A 125 3.73 -9.60 6.84
CA CYS A 125 4.93 -9.39 7.62
C CYS A 125 6.10 -10.09 6.92
N PRO A 126 7.20 -9.38 6.63
CA PRO A 126 8.35 -9.97 5.93
C PRO A 126 9.17 -10.91 6.83
N TRP A 127 8.89 -10.95 8.14
CA TRP A 127 9.61 -11.82 9.07
C TRP A 127 9.19 -13.29 8.89
N PRO A 128 10.10 -14.23 8.55
CA PRO A 128 9.74 -15.60 8.16
C PRO A 128 8.92 -16.40 9.17
N ARG A 129 9.00 -16.05 10.46
CA ARG A 129 8.31 -16.77 11.55
C ARG A 129 7.03 -16.07 12.05
N CYS A 130 6.64 -14.93 11.48
CA CYS A 130 5.48 -14.19 11.96
C CYS A 130 4.19 -14.58 11.22
N GLY A 131 4.22 -14.56 9.89
CA GLY A 131 3.04 -14.88 9.06
C GLY A 131 1.84 -13.93 9.26
N PHE A 132 2.02 -12.78 9.92
CA PHE A 132 0.93 -11.82 10.10
C PHE A 132 0.61 -11.12 8.79
N VAL A 133 -0.67 -11.04 8.45
CA VAL A 133 -1.17 -10.40 7.22
C VAL A 133 -2.24 -9.39 7.60
N TRP A 134 -2.17 -8.18 7.05
CA TRP A 134 -3.10 -7.10 7.36
C TRP A 134 -3.42 -6.22 6.16
N CYS A 135 -4.59 -5.57 6.20
CA CYS A 135 -4.96 -4.58 5.20
C CYS A 135 -4.19 -3.27 5.41
N LYS A 136 -3.58 -2.75 4.35
CA LYS A 136 -2.90 -1.45 4.37
C LYS A 136 -3.84 -0.29 4.69
N ALA A 137 -5.09 -0.35 4.23
CA ALA A 137 -6.05 0.75 4.36
C ALA A 137 -6.69 0.80 5.76
N CYS A 138 -7.29 -0.29 6.23
CA CYS A 138 -8.00 -0.32 7.51
C CYS A 138 -7.18 -0.89 8.67
N GLN A 139 -5.98 -1.40 8.40
CA GLN A 139 -5.07 -1.97 9.41
C GLN A 139 -5.61 -3.22 10.14
N GLN A 140 -6.71 -3.82 9.67
CA GLN A 140 -7.25 -5.05 10.24
C GLN A 140 -6.47 -6.29 9.77
N GLU A 141 -6.44 -7.30 10.64
CA GLU A 141 -5.90 -8.61 10.30
C GLU A 141 -6.72 -9.25 9.18
N VAL A 142 -6.04 -9.85 8.22
CA VAL A 142 -6.67 -10.58 7.13
C VAL A 142 -6.30 -12.04 7.23
N GLN A 143 -7.30 -12.90 7.27
CA GLN A 143 -7.09 -14.34 7.29
C GLN A 143 -6.60 -14.81 5.92
N VAL A 144 -5.55 -15.63 5.93
CA VAL A 144 -5.00 -16.22 4.71
C VAL A 144 -5.92 -17.36 4.26
N GLY A 145 -6.34 -17.36 3.00
CA GLY A 145 -7.20 -18.40 2.42
C GLY A 145 -8.71 -18.16 2.54
N THR A 146 -9.14 -17.06 3.18
CA THR A 146 -10.52 -16.57 3.08
C THR A 146 -10.72 -15.75 1.80
N PRO A 147 -11.95 -15.52 1.34
CA PRO A 147 -12.21 -14.64 0.19
C PRO A 147 -11.66 -13.23 0.41
N GLN A 148 -11.62 -12.48 -0.70
CA GLN A 148 -11.04 -11.14 -0.78
C GLN A 148 -11.51 -10.24 0.37
N HIS A 149 -10.54 -9.67 1.10
CA HIS A 149 -10.82 -8.73 2.18
C HIS A 149 -11.55 -7.50 1.69
N SER A 150 -12.56 -7.07 2.46
CA SER A 150 -13.24 -5.79 2.28
C SER A 150 -13.12 -4.95 3.55
N CYS A 151 -12.75 -3.68 3.42
CA CYS A 151 -12.53 -2.84 4.59
C CYS A 151 -13.82 -2.56 5.39
N ASP A 152 -14.99 -2.74 4.78
CA ASP A 152 -16.30 -2.64 5.43
C ASP A 152 -16.78 -3.98 6.03
N GLY A 153 -16.02 -5.06 5.84
CA GLY A 153 -16.35 -6.41 6.33
C GLY A 153 -17.45 -7.12 5.57
N SER A 154 -17.96 -6.54 4.47
CA SER A 154 -19.08 -7.09 3.70
C SER A 154 -18.75 -8.45 3.08
N SER A 155 -17.55 -8.63 2.54
CA SER A 155 -17.09 -9.85 1.90
C SER A 155 -16.87 -10.98 2.92
N GLU A 156 -16.29 -10.64 4.06
CA GLU A 156 -16.08 -11.55 5.18
C GLU A 156 -17.40 -12.01 5.79
N LEU A 157 -18.32 -11.07 6.02
CA LEU A 157 -19.65 -11.38 6.52
C LEU A 157 -20.42 -12.27 5.54
N HIS A 158 -20.39 -11.93 4.25
CA HIS A 158 -21.03 -12.75 3.22
C HIS A 158 -20.47 -14.17 3.17
N HIS A 159 -19.15 -14.33 3.30
CA HIS A 159 -18.53 -15.64 3.38
C HIS A 159 -18.98 -16.44 4.62
N LEU A 160 -19.02 -15.80 5.79
CA LEU A 160 -19.51 -16.42 7.02
C LEU A 160 -20.99 -16.84 6.88
N MET A 161 -21.81 -16.01 6.25
CA MET A 161 -23.21 -16.35 5.99
C MET A 161 -23.34 -17.61 5.15
N GLN A 162 -22.51 -17.77 4.11
CA GLN A 162 -22.50 -18.97 3.27
C GLN A 162 -21.99 -20.19 4.05
N GLN A 163 -20.90 -20.04 4.79
CA GLN A 163 -20.27 -21.12 5.53
C GLN A 163 -21.18 -21.67 6.63
N HIS A 164 -21.91 -20.80 7.33
CA HIS A 164 -22.80 -21.19 8.43
C HIS A 164 -24.28 -21.32 8.03
N GLY A 165 -24.61 -21.09 6.76
CA GLY A 165 -26.01 -21.13 6.28
C GLY A 165 -26.91 -20.06 6.90
N TRP A 166 -26.37 -18.94 7.34
CA TRP A 166 -27.16 -17.82 7.89
C TRP A 166 -28.04 -17.19 6.80
N LYS A 167 -29.16 -16.62 7.21
CA LYS A 167 -30.16 -16.08 6.28
C LYS A 167 -30.26 -14.57 6.42
N ASN A 168 -30.60 -13.91 5.32
CA ASN A 168 -31.05 -12.53 5.36
C ASN A 168 -32.56 -12.49 5.63
N CYS A 169 -33.01 -11.54 6.43
CA CYS A 169 -34.43 -11.24 6.53
C CYS A 169 -34.96 -10.86 5.12
N PRO A 170 -36.02 -11.53 4.61
CA PRO A 170 -36.50 -11.26 3.26
C PRO A 170 -37.08 -9.84 3.12
N GLY A 171 -37.55 -9.24 4.22
CA GLY A 171 -38.17 -7.92 4.25
C GLY A 171 -37.20 -6.72 4.30
N CYS A 172 -36.10 -6.81 5.05
CA CYS A 172 -35.14 -5.69 5.22
C CYS A 172 -33.69 -6.04 4.92
N LYS A 173 -33.39 -7.29 4.57
CA LYS A 173 -32.04 -7.81 4.26
C LYS A 173 -31.03 -7.77 5.41
N THR A 174 -31.48 -7.52 6.64
CA THR A 174 -30.63 -7.68 7.83
C THR A 174 -30.19 -9.16 7.95
N PRO A 175 -28.88 -9.46 8.08
CA PRO A 175 -28.39 -10.81 8.35
C PRO A 175 -28.93 -11.34 9.68
N VAL A 176 -29.33 -12.60 9.70
CA VAL A 176 -29.90 -13.28 10.87
C VAL A 176 -29.17 -14.60 11.08
N GLN A 177 -28.67 -14.76 12.31
CA GLN A 177 -28.18 -16.03 12.83
C GLN A 177 -29.26 -16.62 13.75
N LYS A 178 -29.61 -17.89 13.52
CA LYS A 178 -30.43 -18.67 14.46
C LYS A 178 -29.51 -19.25 15.55
N SER A 179 -29.74 -18.88 16.80
CA SER A 179 -29.01 -19.43 17.96
C SER A 179 -29.65 -20.73 18.47
N GLU A 180 -30.97 -20.74 18.64
CA GLU A 180 -31.74 -21.86 19.20
C GLU A 180 -33.23 -21.76 18.83
N GLY A 181 -34.01 -22.79 19.16
CA GLY A 181 -35.47 -22.79 19.01
C GLY A 181 -35.98 -23.18 17.62
N CYS A 182 -37.16 -22.65 17.27
CA CYS A 182 -37.87 -23.03 16.04
C CYS A 182 -37.34 -22.30 14.80
N ASN A 183 -37.74 -22.75 13.61
CA ASN A 183 -37.39 -22.16 12.32
C ASN A 183 -38.24 -20.93 11.96
N HIS A 184 -39.25 -20.59 12.78
CA HIS A 184 -40.01 -19.34 12.63
C HIS A 184 -39.22 -18.18 13.22
N MET A 185 -38.80 -17.26 12.37
CA MET A 185 -38.07 -16.06 12.76
C MET A 185 -38.98 -14.85 12.72
N THR A 186 -38.79 -13.95 13.68
CA THR A 186 -39.39 -12.61 13.66
C THR A 186 -38.27 -11.59 13.59
N CYS A 187 -38.28 -10.74 12.56
CA CYS A 187 -37.24 -9.74 12.37
C CYS A 187 -37.30 -8.69 13.48
N ILE A 188 -36.19 -8.52 14.19
CA ILE A 188 -36.05 -7.57 15.30
C ILE A 188 -35.75 -6.13 14.84
N THR A 189 -35.47 -5.92 13.55
CA THR A 189 -35.20 -4.59 13.00
C THR A 189 -36.44 -3.71 13.20
N PRO A 190 -36.32 -2.54 13.86
CA PRO A 190 -37.43 -1.64 14.09
C PRO A 190 -38.19 -1.37 12.78
N SER A 191 -39.52 -1.37 12.83
CA SER A 191 -40.43 -1.17 11.69
C SER A 191 -40.43 -2.26 10.60
N CYS A 192 -39.60 -3.31 10.69
CA CYS A 192 -39.61 -4.37 9.67
C CYS A 192 -40.83 -5.30 9.79
N ASN A 193 -41.11 -5.79 11.00
CA ASN A 193 -42.24 -6.67 11.32
C ASN A 193 -42.38 -7.90 10.39
N THR A 194 -41.28 -8.41 9.84
CA THR A 194 -41.30 -9.57 8.95
C THR A 194 -41.18 -10.86 9.75
N HIS A 195 -42.09 -11.80 9.52
CA HIS A 195 -41.99 -13.19 9.95
C HIS A 195 -41.55 -14.04 8.76
N PHE A 196 -40.55 -14.89 8.94
CA PHE A 196 -39.97 -15.69 7.85
C PHE A 196 -39.47 -17.06 8.34
N CYS A 197 -39.27 -17.98 7.40
CA CYS A 197 -38.72 -19.31 7.68
C CYS A 197 -37.19 -19.28 7.59
N TYR A 198 -36.49 -19.78 8.61
CA TYR A 198 -35.02 -19.80 8.63
C TYR A 198 -34.42 -20.85 7.70
N ILE A 199 -35.13 -21.94 7.40
CA ILE A 199 -34.64 -22.99 6.50
C ILE A 199 -34.56 -22.44 5.07
N GLU A 200 -35.69 -21.95 4.59
CA GLU A 200 -35.86 -21.48 3.21
C GLU A 200 -35.28 -20.07 3.05
N GLY A 201 -35.48 -19.20 4.05
CA GLY A 201 -35.19 -17.76 3.95
C GLY A 201 -36.37 -16.95 3.42
N ASP A 202 -37.50 -17.59 3.15
CA ASP A 202 -38.67 -16.98 2.52
C ASP A 202 -39.63 -16.34 3.53
N MET A 203 -40.28 -15.27 3.07
CA MET A 203 -41.23 -14.50 3.88
C MET A 203 -42.51 -15.29 4.11
N ILE A 204 -42.96 -15.37 5.37
CA ILE A 204 -44.26 -15.94 5.75
C ILE A 204 -45.32 -14.83 5.73
N ILE A 205 -45.07 -13.73 6.43
CA ILE A 205 -45.97 -12.55 6.48
C ILE A 205 -45.19 -11.31 6.95
N LYS A 206 -45.64 -10.11 6.59
CA LYS A 206 -45.10 -8.83 7.07
C LYS A 206 -46.19 -8.01 7.75
N GLY A 207 -46.03 -7.77 9.06
CA GLY A 207 -47.07 -7.14 9.88
C GLY A 207 -48.32 -8.00 10.01
N GLY A 208 -49.40 -7.38 10.48
CA GLY A 208 -50.69 -8.05 10.69
C GLY A 208 -51.07 -8.19 12.16
N THR A 209 -52.33 -8.54 12.38
CA THR A 209 -52.87 -8.89 13.69
C THR A 209 -52.32 -10.23 14.17
N ARG A 210 -52.43 -10.50 15.48
CA ARG A 210 -51.99 -11.76 16.08
C ARG A 210 -52.60 -13.00 15.39
N ASN A 211 -53.86 -12.92 14.97
CA ASN A 211 -54.55 -14.04 14.32
C ASN A 211 -54.05 -14.27 12.89
N GLU A 212 -53.82 -13.21 12.12
CA GLU A 212 -53.27 -13.31 10.77
C GLU A 212 -51.86 -13.92 10.79
N ILE A 213 -51.02 -13.47 11.73
CA ILE A 213 -49.67 -14.02 11.92
C ILE A 213 -49.73 -15.51 12.29
N HIS A 214 -50.56 -15.88 13.27
CA HIS A 214 -50.71 -17.28 13.70
C HIS A 214 -51.19 -18.20 12.56
N ASN A 215 -52.17 -17.75 11.78
CA ASN A 215 -52.69 -18.50 10.65
C ASN A 215 -51.61 -18.69 9.56
N ALA A 216 -50.89 -17.62 9.20
CA ALA A 216 -49.84 -17.69 8.19
C ALA A 216 -48.69 -18.63 8.58
N ILE A 217 -48.26 -18.57 9.85
CA ILE A 217 -47.25 -19.49 10.41
C ILE A 217 -47.77 -20.94 10.33
N THR A 218 -48.99 -21.19 10.80
CA THR A 218 -49.58 -22.54 10.82
C THR A 218 -49.68 -23.11 9.40
N THR A 219 -50.16 -22.33 8.44
CA THR A 219 -50.25 -22.74 7.03
C THR A 219 -48.88 -23.09 6.46
N HIS A 220 -47.85 -22.27 6.68
CA HIS A 220 -46.50 -22.54 6.17
C HIS A 220 -45.93 -23.87 6.73
N TYR A 221 -46.03 -24.09 8.03
CA TYR A 221 -45.48 -25.29 8.68
C TYR A 221 -46.34 -26.55 8.52
N THR A 222 -47.42 -26.52 7.73
CA THR A 222 -48.02 -27.76 7.23
C THR A 222 -47.12 -28.50 6.23
N GLY A 223 -46.27 -27.76 5.50
CA GLY A 223 -45.33 -28.31 4.51
C GLY A 223 -43.84 -28.10 4.85
N CYS A 224 -43.53 -27.43 5.97
CA CYS A 224 -42.16 -27.12 6.38
C CYS A 224 -41.89 -27.59 7.83
N LYS A 225 -40.62 -27.65 8.25
CA LYS A 225 -40.23 -28.10 9.60
C LYS A 225 -40.12 -26.93 10.58
N LEU A 226 -41.02 -26.87 11.57
CA LEU A 226 -40.97 -25.82 12.59
C LEU A 226 -39.82 -26.02 13.59
N PHE A 227 -39.52 -27.27 13.97
CA PHE A 227 -38.44 -27.57 14.90
C PHE A 227 -37.43 -28.52 14.24
N ASP A 228 -36.16 -28.34 14.58
CA ASP A 228 -35.13 -29.31 14.25
C ASP A 228 -35.21 -30.41 15.31
N TYR A 229 -35.62 -31.61 14.90
CA TYR A 229 -35.55 -32.80 15.76
C TYR A 229 -34.20 -33.45 15.49
N ASN A 230 -33.36 -33.52 16.52
CA ASN A 230 -32.13 -34.33 16.52
C ASN A 230 -32.47 -35.82 16.39
#